data_AF-A0A9X1KM80-F1
#
_entry.id   AF-A0A9X1KM80-F1
#
_cell.length_a   1.000
_cell.length_b   1.000
_cell.length_c   1.000
_cell.angle_alpha   90.00
_cell.angle_beta   90.00
_cell.angle_gamma   90.00
#
_symmetry.space_group_name_H-M   'P 1'
#
loop_
_entity.id
_entity.type
_entity.pdbx_description
1 polymer ?
#
loop_
_entity_poly.entity_id
_entity_poly.type
_entity_poly.pdbx_seq_one_letter_code
_entity_poly.pdbx_strand_id
1 'polypeptide(L)'
;MKYFKIFIIIASLFLNMSCDRSWKISELFVQKIENSSKVIYKYDAWGGRDSYIFGYTILDSTQVFDINNVESLPFQYFETIPTKQNISGVDCEELDDQIAPNKTFIPLKIKDSEEKGIKIKTKIFQNEGFTFKNQGYKRYQFETFKESRDSIFFYNLNDVVSFEPEHLDILKFKKTNIFIRTKSSSIVSTISIEDLKLSPKDEIISNIRYDLTPKNKTDILSFSNIGIFKQVKLPKN
;
A
#
# COMPACT_ATOMS: atom_id res chain seq x y z
N MET A 1 55.02 -4.95 25.38
CA MET A 1 54.30 -5.67 24.30
C MET A 1 53.01 -6.40 24.75
N LYS A 2 52.87 -6.89 25.99
CA LYS A 2 51.64 -7.57 26.46
C LYS A 2 50.38 -6.67 26.44
N TYR A 3 50.52 -5.42 26.84
CA TYR A 3 49.39 -4.46 26.89
C TYR A 3 48.91 -3.99 25.51
N PHE A 4 49.78 -3.99 24.50
CA PHE A 4 49.43 -3.59 23.13
C PHE A 4 48.55 -4.65 22.43
N LYS A 5 48.77 -5.94 22.73
CA LYS A 5 47.93 -7.04 22.22
C LYS A 5 46.53 -7.05 22.86
N ILE A 6 46.41 -6.68 24.14
CA ILE A 6 45.12 -6.57 24.84
C ILE A 6 44.29 -5.41 24.28
N PHE A 7 44.93 -4.29 23.94
CA PHE A 7 44.27 -3.12 23.37
C PHE A 7 43.67 -3.40 21.98
N ILE A 8 44.35 -4.20 21.14
CA ILE A 8 43.84 -4.60 19.81
C ILE A 8 42.62 -5.53 19.93
N ILE A 9 42.60 -6.43 20.91
CA ILE A 9 41.47 -7.35 21.15
C ILE A 9 40.25 -6.56 21.64
N ILE A 10 40.43 -5.59 22.55
CA ILE A 10 39.35 -4.72 23.03
C ILE A 10 38.85 -3.80 21.90
N ALA A 11 39.73 -3.23 21.08
CA ALA A 11 39.34 -2.41 19.93
C ALA A 11 38.57 -3.22 18.86
N SER A 12 38.92 -4.51 18.66
CA SER A 12 38.17 -5.40 17.76
C SER A 12 36.78 -5.79 18.29
N LEU A 13 36.58 -5.76 19.61
CA LEU A 13 35.28 -5.99 20.25
C LEU A 13 34.33 -4.78 20.08
N PHE A 14 34.86 -3.55 19.96
CA PHE A 14 34.05 -2.35 19.70
C PHE A 14 33.72 -2.12 18.20
N LEU A 15 34.38 -2.81 17.28
CA LEU A 15 34.05 -2.75 15.84
C LEU A 15 32.86 -3.66 15.46
N ASN A 16 32.35 -4.46 16.39
CA ASN A 16 31.09 -5.21 16.25
C ASN A 16 29.93 -4.55 17.00
N MET A 17 29.98 -3.23 17.24
CA MET A 17 28.74 -2.49 17.46
C MET A 17 27.97 -2.52 16.14
N SER A 18 27.09 -3.52 16.04
CA SER A 18 25.99 -3.55 15.08
C SER A 18 25.42 -2.13 14.99
N CYS A 19 25.58 -1.51 13.83
CA CYS A 19 24.69 -0.44 13.43
C CYS A 19 23.32 -1.08 13.31
N ASP A 20 22.60 -1.23 14.44
CA ASP A 20 21.20 -1.58 14.43
C ASP A 20 20.51 -0.48 13.63
N ARG A 21 20.18 -0.78 12.37
CA ARG A 21 19.31 0.08 11.58
C ARG A 21 17.96 0.08 12.29
N SER A 22 17.76 1.05 13.17
CA SER A 22 16.47 1.27 13.79
C SER A 22 15.51 1.78 12.70
N TRP A 23 14.60 0.93 12.25
CA TRP A 23 13.54 1.33 11.34
C TRP A 23 12.44 2.05 12.11
N LYS A 24 12.08 3.24 11.64
CA LYS A 24 10.89 3.96 12.08
C LYS A 24 9.77 3.67 11.09
N ILE A 25 8.82 2.85 11.50
CA ILE A 25 7.61 2.59 10.72
C ILE A 25 6.77 3.87 10.71
N SER A 26 6.56 4.45 9.52
CA SER A 26 5.77 5.67 9.34
C SER A 26 4.28 5.32 9.14
N GLU A 27 4.02 4.26 8.38
CA GLU A 27 2.68 3.74 8.14
C GLU A 27 2.67 2.22 8.17
N LEU A 28 1.64 1.67 8.81
CA LEU A 28 1.35 0.25 8.79
C LEU A 28 -0.15 0.05 8.65
N PHE A 29 -0.55 -0.72 7.65
CA PHE A 29 -1.94 -1.12 7.45
C PHE A 29 -2.04 -2.62 7.29
N VAL A 30 -3.21 -3.17 7.60
CA VAL A 30 -3.49 -4.60 7.46
C VAL A 30 -4.84 -4.85 6.79
N GLN A 31 -4.91 -5.86 5.94
CA GLN A 31 -6.16 -6.46 5.48
C GLN A 31 -6.13 -7.99 5.67
N LYS A 32 -7.31 -8.60 5.83
CA LYS A 32 -7.49 -10.05 5.84
C LYS A 32 -7.73 -10.56 4.42
N ILE A 33 -7.23 -11.76 4.13
CA ILE A 33 -7.60 -12.50 2.93
C ILE A 33 -8.82 -13.36 3.25
N GLU A 34 -9.86 -13.30 2.43
CA GLU A 34 -11.09 -14.06 2.64
C GLU A 34 -10.80 -15.57 2.69
N ASN A 35 -11.37 -16.27 3.68
CA ASN A 35 -11.21 -17.72 3.87
C ASN A 35 -9.75 -18.20 4.01
N SER A 36 -8.87 -17.36 4.58
CA SER A 36 -7.45 -17.65 4.78
C SER A 36 -7.03 -17.39 6.23
N SER A 37 -6.02 -18.12 6.71
CA SER A 37 -5.31 -17.79 7.96
C SER A 37 -4.36 -16.61 7.80
N LYS A 38 -4.17 -16.10 6.58
CA LYS A 38 -3.17 -15.10 6.23
C LYS A 38 -3.75 -13.69 6.12
N VAL A 39 -2.89 -12.72 6.39
CA VAL A 39 -3.15 -11.29 6.28
C VAL A 39 -2.09 -10.62 5.42
N ILE A 40 -2.44 -9.50 4.83
CA ILE A 40 -1.52 -8.67 4.04
C ILE A 40 -1.29 -7.39 4.81
N TYR A 41 -0.02 -7.08 5.07
CA TYR A 41 0.40 -5.79 5.58
C TYR A 41 0.85 -4.89 4.43
N LYS A 42 0.48 -3.62 4.48
CA LYS A 42 1.19 -2.54 3.75
C LYS A 42 2.05 -1.81 4.75
N TYR A 43 3.33 -1.64 4.45
CA TYR A 43 4.26 -0.93 5.32
C TYR A 43 4.97 0.20 4.59
N ASP A 44 5.42 1.17 5.36
CA ASP A 44 6.29 2.28 4.99
C ASP A 44 7.20 2.57 6.19
N ALA A 45 8.51 2.53 5.99
CA ALA A 45 9.48 2.72 7.06
C ALA A 45 10.75 3.43 6.60
N TRP A 46 11.33 4.20 7.52
CA TRP A 46 12.57 4.96 7.32
C TRP A 46 13.67 4.44 8.24
N GLY A 47 14.83 4.14 7.68
CA GLY A 47 16.06 3.78 8.37
C GLY A 47 17.05 4.93 8.30
N GLY A 48 17.15 5.73 9.36
CA GLY A 48 18.00 6.92 9.35
C GLY A 48 17.59 7.92 8.26
N ARG A 49 18.59 8.60 7.67
CA ARG A 49 18.37 9.70 6.72
C ARG A 49 18.03 9.23 5.30
N ASP A 50 18.73 8.19 4.82
CA ASP A 50 18.72 7.82 3.39
C ASP A 50 18.27 6.38 3.12
N SER A 51 17.78 5.63 4.13
CA SER A 51 17.17 4.32 3.89
C SER A 51 15.66 4.40 4.00
N TYR A 52 14.97 3.93 2.96
CA TYR A 52 13.53 3.91 2.88
C TYR A 52 13.08 2.56 2.33
N ILE A 53 12.11 1.93 2.98
CA ILE A 53 11.48 0.70 2.50
C ILE A 53 9.98 0.81 2.64
N PHE A 54 9.28 0.34 1.62
CA PHE A 54 7.83 0.28 1.60
C PHE A 54 7.41 -0.89 0.73
N GLY A 55 6.17 -1.34 0.90
CA GLY A 55 5.63 -2.42 0.09
C GLY A 55 4.54 -3.17 0.82
N TYR A 56 4.34 -4.41 0.39
CA TYR A 56 3.40 -5.34 1.01
C TYR A 56 4.11 -6.60 1.46
N THR A 57 3.59 -7.25 2.49
CA THR A 57 4.05 -8.57 2.90
C THR A 57 2.87 -9.44 3.36
N ILE A 58 3.02 -10.75 3.25
CA ILE A 58 2.02 -11.74 3.67
C ILE A 58 2.51 -12.43 4.92
N LEU A 59 1.67 -12.45 5.95
CA LEU A 59 1.95 -13.13 7.21
C LEU A 59 0.77 -14.03 7.57
N ASP A 60 1.03 -15.09 8.34
CA ASP A 60 -0.06 -15.75 9.05
C ASP A 60 -0.61 -14.80 10.12
N SER A 61 -1.93 -14.84 10.35
CA SER A 61 -2.65 -13.91 11.24
C SER A 61 -2.21 -13.96 12.71
N THR A 62 -1.48 -15.00 13.10
CA THR A 62 -0.90 -15.15 14.44
C THR A 62 0.51 -14.56 14.55
N GLN A 63 1.15 -14.23 13.43
CA GLN A 63 2.50 -13.66 13.39
C GLN A 63 2.45 -12.15 13.61
N VAL A 64 3.50 -11.63 14.23
CA VAL A 64 3.67 -10.18 14.45
C VAL A 64 4.50 -9.63 13.30
N PHE A 65 4.08 -8.47 12.77
CA PHE A 65 4.84 -7.74 11.76
C PHE A 65 6.20 -7.29 12.33
N ASP A 66 7.29 -7.64 11.65
CA ASP A 66 8.65 -7.22 11.97
C ASP A 66 9.34 -6.68 10.73
N ILE A 67 9.58 -5.36 10.74
CA ILE A 67 10.18 -4.61 9.63
C ILE A 67 11.59 -5.09 9.25
N ASN A 68 12.32 -5.73 10.18
CA ASN A 68 13.66 -6.24 9.90
C ASN A 68 13.66 -7.55 9.09
N ASN A 69 12.53 -8.25 9.10
CA ASN A 69 12.37 -9.59 8.52
C ASN A 69 11.22 -9.62 7.49
N VAL A 70 10.93 -8.49 6.83
CA VAL A 70 9.88 -8.43 5.80
C VAL A 70 10.34 -9.02 4.48
N GLU A 71 9.52 -9.93 3.95
CA GLU A 71 9.60 -10.38 2.56
C GLU A 71 8.60 -9.56 1.74
N SER A 72 9.11 -8.67 0.89
CA SER A 72 8.26 -7.78 0.07
C SER A 72 7.60 -8.54 -1.06
N LEU A 73 6.30 -8.32 -1.25
CA LEU A 73 5.60 -8.73 -2.46
C LEU A 73 6.08 -7.89 -3.66
N PRO A 74 6.14 -8.49 -4.86
CA PRO A 74 6.71 -7.84 -6.05
C PRO A 74 5.67 -6.97 -6.77
N PHE A 75 4.99 -6.07 -6.06
CA PHE A 75 4.06 -5.11 -6.66
C PHE A 75 3.74 -3.93 -5.71
N GLN A 76 3.21 -2.85 -6.27
CA GLN A 76 2.84 -1.64 -5.53
C GLN A 76 1.32 -1.41 -5.43
N TYR A 77 0.55 -1.99 -6.34
CA TYR A 77 -0.90 -1.84 -6.38
C TYR A 77 -1.56 -3.21 -6.58
N PHE A 78 -2.69 -3.43 -5.92
CA PHE A 78 -3.58 -4.55 -6.22
C PHE A 78 -4.40 -4.25 -7.47
N GLU A 79 -4.39 -5.18 -8.42
CA GLU A 79 -5.29 -5.16 -9.57
C GLU A 79 -6.67 -5.72 -9.18
N THR A 80 -6.67 -6.77 -8.36
CA THR A 80 -7.86 -7.50 -7.92
C THR A 80 -7.87 -7.70 -6.41
N ILE A 81 -9.02 -8.05 -5.87
CA ILE A 81 -9.15 -8.37 -4.43
C ILE A 81 -8.35 -9.66 -4.18
N PRO A 82 -7.40 -9.66 -3.24
CA PRO A 82 -6.57 -10.82 -2.97
C PRO A 82 -7.41 -12.00 -2.45
N THR A 83 -7.07 -13.20 -2.90
CA THR A 83 -7.73 -14.45 -2.50
C THR A 83 -6.72 -15.38 -1.83
N LYS A 84 -7.19 -16.45 -1.18
CA LYS A 84 -6.31 -17.43 -0.55
C LYS A 84 -5.45 -18.24 -1.53
N GLN A 85 -5.72 -18.15 -2.83
CA GLN A 85 -4.95 -18.84 -3.88
C GLN A 85 -4.14 -17.89 -4.75
N ASN A 86 -4.66 -16.69 -5.02
CA ASN A 86 -4.09 -15.79 -6.01
C ASN A 86 -4.11 -14.33 -5.54
N ILE A 87 -3.04 -13.62 -5.87
CA ILE A 87 -2.91 -12.18 -5.79
C ILE A 87 -2.48 -11.67 -7.18
N SER A 88 -3.18 -10.67 -7.70
CA SER A 88 -2.78 -9.95 -8.91
C SER A 88 -2.41 -8.52 -8.56
N GLY A 89 -1.20 -8.12 -8.94
CA GLY A 89 -0.64 -6.82 -8.66
C GLY A 89 -0.09 -6.11 -9.88
N VAL A 90 0.14 -4.82 -9.72
CA VAL A 90 0.78 -3.94 -10.69
C VAL A 90 2.01 -3.31 -10.05
N ASP A 91 3.11 -3.32 -10.80
CA ASP A 91 4.35 -2.65 -10.46
C ASP A 91 4.81 -1.77 -11.63
N CYS A 92 5.74 -0.86 -11.35
CA CYS A 92 6.31 0.04 -12.34
C CYS A 92 7.83 -0.05 -12.32
N GLU A 93 8.43 0.01 -13.50
CA GLU A 93 9.88 0.14 -13.63
C GLU A 93 10.21 1.37 -14.48
N GLU A 94 11.24 2.10 -14.05
CA GLU A 94 11.87 3.13 -14.85
C GLU A 94 12.68 2.45 -15.95
N LEU A 95 12.46 2.86 -17.20
CA LEU A 95 13.29 2.43 -18.32
C LEU A 95 14.42 3.44 -18.48
N ASP A 96 15.61 2.96 -18.83
CA ASP A 96 16.71 3.84 -19.22
C ASP A 96 16.24 4.76 -20.36
N ASP A 97 16.50 6.06 -20.24
CA ASP A 97 16.11 7.12 -21.19
C ASP A 97 16.54 6.79 -22.63
N GLN A 98 17.55 5.92 -22.81
CA GLN A 98 18.03 5.47 -24.12
C GLN A 98 17.11 4.42 -24.80
N ILE A 99 16.22 3.75 -24.07
CA ILE A 99 15.51 2.54 -24.52
C ILE A 99 14.06 2.82 -24.95
N ALA A 100 13.39 3.86 -24.44
CA ALA A 100 11.99 4.11 -24.78
C ALA A 100 11.55 5.60 -24.69
N PRO A 101 11.70 6.39 -25.77
CA PRO A 101 11.21 7.77 -25.78
C PRO A 101 9.67 7.88 -25.79
N ASN A 102 8.95 6.77 -26.06
CA ASN A 102 7.48 6.76 -26.17
C ASN A 102 6.83 6.07 -24.97
N LYS A 103 5.84 6.75 -24.40
CA LYS A 103 5.03 6.25 -23.27
C LYS A 103 4.27 4.99 -23.66
N THR A 104 4.47 3.92 -22.90
CA THR A 104 3.78 2.64 -23.07
C THR A 104 2.72 2.45 -21.98
N PHE A 105 1.47 2.21 -22.38
CA PHE A 105 0.33 2.11 -21.45
C PHE A 105 -0.14 0.68 -21.18
N ILE A 106 0.50 -0.31 -21.79
CA ILE A 106 0.28 -1.74 -21.58
C ILE A 106 1.46 -2.32 -20.78
N PRO A 107 1.33 -3.51 -20.15
CA PRO A 107 2.42 -4.11 -19.41
C PRO A 107 3.62 -4.40 -20.34
N LEU A 108 4.81 -4.06 -19.88
CA LEU A 108 6.07 -4.44 -20.53
C LEU A 108 6.32 -5.95 -20.39
N LYS A 109 5.97 -6.49 -19.21
CA LYS A 109 6.10 -7.91 -18.89
C LYS A 109 5.16 -8.32 -17.77
N ILE A 110 4.98 -9.62 -17.63
CA ILE A 110 4.24 -10.26 -16.56
C ILE A 110 5.21 -11.19 -15.82
N LYS A 111 5.25 -11.11 -14.50
CA LYS A 111 6.00 -12.02 -13.64
C LYS A 111 5.03 -12.85 -12.80
N ASP A 112 5.28 -14.14 -12.74
CA ASP A 112 4.60 -15.05 -11.83
C ASP A 112 5.56 -15.47 -10.71
N SER A 113 5.07 -15.54 -9.50
CA SER A 113 5.80 -15.96 -8.30
C SER A 113 4.85 -16.63 -7.32
N GLU A 114 5.37 -17.16 -6.21
CA GLU A 114 4.57 -17.76 -5.16
C GLU A 114 5.16 -17.39 -3.81
N GLU A 115 4.31 -16.96 -2.87
CA GLU A 115 4.71 -16.63 -1.51
C GLU A 115 3.70 -17.24 -0.52
N LYS A 116 4.22 -17.96 0.48
CA LYS A 116 3.41 -18.72 1.46
C LYS A 116 2.26 -19.57 0.84
N GLY A 117 2.47 -20.14 -0.34
CA GLY A 117 1.47 -20.96 -1.05
C GLY A 117 0.38 -20.16 -1.79
N ILE A 118 0.54 -18.84 -1.92
CA ILE A 118 -0.34 -17.96 -2.71
C ILE A 118 0.39 -17.60 -4.00
N LYS A 119 -0.25 -17.86 -5.15
CA LYS A 119 0.29 -17.47 -6.46
C LYS A 119 0.17 -15.96 -6.64
N ILE A 120 1.25 -15.33 -7.09
CA ILE A 120 1.33 -13.89 -7.29
C ILE A 120 1.64 -13.63 -8.75
N LYS A 121 0.76 -12.88 -9.41
CA LYS A 121 0.95 -12.39 -10.77
C LYS A 121 1.13 -10.87 -10.73
N THR A 122 2.29 -10.41 -11.19
CA THR A 122 2.60 -8.98 -11.30
C THR A 122 2.67 -8.56 -12.75
N LYS A 123 1.86 -7.57 -13.13
CA LYS A 123 2.02 -6.83 -14.41
C LYS A 123 2.97 -5.67 -14.17
N ILE A 124 4.06 -5.61 -14.94
CA ILE A 124 5.07 -4.56 -14.82
C ILE A 124 4.89 -3.58 -15.96
N PHE A 125 4.63 -2.32 -15.63
CA PHE A 125 4.46 -1.22 -16.58
C PHE A 125 5.69 -0.33 -16.62
N GLN A 126 5.80 0.45 -17.71
CA GLN A 126 6.72 1.57 -17.76
C GLN A 126 6.23 2.68 -16.82
N ASN A 127 7.10 3.19 -15.94
CA ASN A 127 6.76 4.23 -14.98
C ASN A 127 6.19 5.50 -15.65
N GLU A 128 6.77 5.97 -16.75
CA GLU A 128 6.30 7.16 -17.47
C GLU A 128 4.89 6.96 -18.05
N GLY A 129 4.60 5.76 -18.55
CA GLY A 129 3.27 5.40 -19.04
C GLY A 129 2.24 5.31 -17.92
N PHE A 130 2.64 4.70 -16.79
CA PHE A 130 1.81 4.57 -15.60
C PHE A 130 1.51 5.93 -14.94
N THR A 131 2.47 6.84 -14.97
CA THR A 131 2.32 8.16 -14.38
C THR A 131 1.63 9.16 -15.31
N PHE A 132 1.70 9.02 -16.63
CA PHE A 132 1.10 10.04 -17.50
C PHE A 132 -0.41 9.85 -17.74
N LYS A 133 -0.93 8.63 -17.59
CA LYS A 133 -2.29 8.30 -18.05
C LYS A 133 -3.36 8.56 -17.00
N ASN A 134 -4.17 9.60 -17.25
CA ASN A 134 -5.38 9.93 -16.47
C ASN A 134 -5.13 9.88 -14.96
N GLN A 135 -4.08 10.61 -14.56
CA GLN A 135 -3.77 10.86 -13.17
C GLN A 135 -4.57 12.03 -12.63
N GLY A 136 -4.72 12.04 -11.32
CA GLY A 136 -5.31 13.15 -10.63
C GLY A 136 -5.34 12.89 -9.14
N TYR A 137 -5.69 13.92 -8.41
CA TYR A 137 -5.88 13.84 -6.99
C TYR A 137 -7.16 14.57 -6.63
N LYS A 138 -8.09 13.86 -5.99
CA LYS A 138 -9.40 14.38 -5.66
C LYS A 138 -9.67 14.23 -4.16
N ARG A 139 -10.30 15.24 -3.57
CA ARG A 139 -10.63 15.26 -2.14
C ARG A 139 -12.11 15.52 -1.96
N TYR A 140 -12.79 14.62 -1.25
CA TYR A 140 -14.22 14.78 -1.00
C TYR A 140 -14.57 14.51 0.45
N GLN A 141 -15.67 15.11 0.89
CA GLN A 141 -16.37 14.76 2.10
C GLN A 141 -17.64 14.02 1.72
N PHE A 142 -17.80 12.79 2.19
CA PHE A 142 -18.98 11.96 1.91
C PHE A 142 -19.95 11.96 3.10
N GLU A 143 -21.25 11.82 2.82
CA GLU A 143 -22.28 11.78 3.86
C GLU A 143 -22.50 10.38 4.43
N THR A 144 -22.56 9.39 3.55
CA THR A 144 -22.75 7.98 3.88
C THR A 144 -22.05 7.07 2.87
N PHE A 145 -21.92 5.81 3.20
CA PHE A 145 -21.33 4.81 2.32
C PHE A 145 -22.12 3.49 2.38
N LYS A 146 -21.96 2.68 1.34
CA LYS A 146 -22.45 1.30 1.29
C LYS A 146 -21.34 0.40 0.81
N GLU A 147 -21.18 -0.73 1.48
CA GLU A 147 -20.21 -1.75 1.09
C GLU A 147 -20.93 -2.98 0.53
N SER A 148 -20.41 -3.54 -0.56
CA SER A 148 -20.73 -4.88 -1.03
C SER A 148 -19.48 -5.76 -0.91
N ARG A 149 -19.59 -7.05 -1.29
CA ARG A 149 -18.44 -7.97 -1.23
C ARG A 149 -17.21 -7.40 -1.93
N ASP A 150 -17.40 -6.90 -3.15
CA ASP A 150 -16.30 -6.53 -4.06
C ASP A 150 -16.14 -5.02 -4.29
N SER A 151 -17.06 -4.21 -3.77
CA SER A 151 -17.10 -2.78 -4.05
C SER A 151 -17.51 -1.95 -2.85
N ILE A 152 -17.15 -0.68 -2.87
CA ILE A 152 -17.62 0.32 -1.93
C ILE A 152 -18.16 1.53 -2.68
N PHE A 153 -19.24 2.09 -2.15
CA PHE A 153 -19.96 3.23 -2.70
C PHE A 153 -19.98 4.33 -1.66
N PHE A 154 -19.65 5.55 -2.06
CA PHE A 154 -19.76 6.75 -1.24
C PHE A 154 -20.83 7.65 -1.86
N TYR A 155 -21.63 8.30 -1.03
CA TYR A 155 -22.78 9.08 -1.49
C TYR A 155 -22.74 10.52 -0.98
N ASN A 156 -23.36 11.41 -1.77
CA ASN A 156 -23.49 12.84 -1.51
C ASN A 156 -22.15 13.48 -1.15
N LEU A 157 -21.23 13.46 -2.11
CA LEU A 157 -19.88 13.95 -1.94
C LEU A 157 -19.81 15.43 -2.27
N ASN A 158 -19.27 16.21 -1.34
CA ASN A 158 -18.93 17.60 -1.56
C ASN A 158 -17.42 17.76 -1.58
N ASP A 159 -16.91 18.55 -2.51
CA ASP A 159 -15.51 18.93 -2.51
C ASP A 159 -15.20 19.79 -1.28
N VAL A 160 -14.15 19.42 -0.54
CA VAL A 160 -13.76 20.09 0.72
C VAL A 160 -12.58 21.03 0.53
N VAL A 161 -11.91 21.02 -0.63
CA VAL A 161 -10.62 21.70 -0.82
C VAL A 161 -10.49 22.42 -2.16
N SER A 162 -11.08 21.93 -3.25
CA SER A 162 -10.82 22.44 -4.61
C SER A 162 -11.51 23.77 -4.93
N PHE A 163 -12.43 24.25 -4.09
CA PHE A 163 -13.31 25.41 -4.37
C PHE A 163 -14.14 25.28 -5.67
N GLU A 164 -14.10 24.14 -6.36
CA GLU A 164 -14.98 23.84 -7.48
C GLU A 164 -16.27 23.20 -6.96
N PRO A 165 -17.45 23.65 -7.43
CA PRO A 165 -18.75 23.21 -6.94
C PRO A 165 -19.16 21.85 -7.52
N GLU A 166 -18.23 20.92 -7.73
CA GLU A 166 -18.57 19.57 -8.21
C GLU A 166 -19.09 18.72 -7.04
N HIS A 167 -20.38 18.87 -6.77
CA HIS A 167 -21.13 17.87 -6.05
C HIS A 167 -21.16 16.58 -6.86
N LEU A 168 -20.86 15.46 -6.22
CA LEU A 168 -21.01 14.13 -6.82
C LEU A 168 -22.01 13.31 -6.01
N ASP A 169 -23.05 12.82 -6.66
CA ASP A 169 -24.04 11.96 -6.00
C ASP A 169 -23.43 10.65 -5.51
N ILE A 170 -22.50 10.09 -6.30
CA ILE A 170 -21.92 8.77 -6.02
C ILE A 170 -20.47 8.65 -6.52
N LEU A 171 -19.63 8.03 -5.70
CA LEU A 171 -18.35 7.45 -6.11
C LEU A 171 -18.36 5.94 -5.83
N LYS A 172 -17.88 5.15 -6.80
CA LYS A 172 -17.82 3.69 -6.70
C LYS A 172 -16.40 3.21 -6.95
N PHE A 173 -15.91 2.36 -6.05
CA PHE A 173 -14.59 1.75 -6.13
C PHE A 173 -14.65 0.23 -5.95
N LYS A 174 -13.73 -0.48 -6.61
CA LYS A 174 -13.42 -1.86 -6.24
C LYS A 174 -12.62 -1.87 -4.94
N LYS A 175 -12.79 -2.90 -4.12
CA LYS A 175 -12.09 -3.02 -2.83
C LYS A 175 -10.68 -3.59 -2.99
N THR A 176 -9.77 -2.80 -3.58
CA THR A 176 -8.38 -3.20 -3.81
C THR A 176 -7.43 -2.32 -2.99
N ASN A 177 -7.15 -1.11 -3.47
CA ASN A 177 -6.16 -0.18 -2.88
C ASN A 177 -6.86 0.86 -2.01
N ILE A 178 -7.62 0.41 -1.01
CA ILE A 178 -8.37 1.27 -0.09
C ILE A 178 -7.71 1.23 1.29
N PHE A 179 -7.33 2.39 1.81
CA PHE A 179 -6.60 2.55 3.07
C PHE A 179 -7.36 3.47 4.02
N ILE A 180 -7.74 2.96 5.19
CA ILE A 180 -8.47 3.73 6.20
C ILE A 180 -7.54 4.11 7.36
N ARG A 181 -7.40 5.41 7.56
CA ARG A 181 -6.73 6.01 8.73
C ARG A 181 -7.76 6.38 9.78
N THR A 182 -7.33 6.37 11.05
CA THR A 182 -8.21 6.64 12.19
C THR A 182 -7.67 7.76 13.07
N LYS A 183 -8.55 8.63 13.58
CA LYS A 183 -8.20 9.71 14.54
C LYS A 183 -8.00 9.16 15.95
N SER A 184 -8.84 8.19 16.33
CA SER A 184 -8.81 7.45 17.59
C SER A 184 -8.82 5.94 17.30
N SER A 185 -8.99 5.05 18.28
CA SER A 185 -9.02 3.59 18.01
C SER A 185 -10.10 3.14 17.05
N SER A 186 -11.20 3.89 16.89
CA SER A 186 -12.34 3.44 16.09
C SER A 186 -12.89 4.47 15.12
N ILE A 187 -12.55 5.75 15.23
CA ILE A 187 -13.17 6.78 14.39
C ILE A 187 -12.35 6.99 13.12
N VAL A 188 -12.99 6.76 11.97
CA VAL A 188 -12.40 7.00 10.65
C VAL A 188 -12.05 8.48 10.50
N SER A 189 -10.80 8.75 10.12
CA SER A 189 -10.33 10.10 9.81
C SER A 189 -10.37 10.38 8.32
N THR A 190 -9.84 9.43 7.54
CA THR A 190 -9.59 9.57 6.11
C THR A 190 -9.57 8.19 5.48
N ILE A 191 -10.14 8.09 4.28
CA ILE A 191 -10.09 6.91 3.42
C ILE A 191 -9.32 7.32 2.16
N SER A 192 -8.13 6.78 1.97
CA SER A 192 -7.32 6.96 0.77
C SER A 192 -7.58 5.82 -0.20
N ILE A 193 -7.81 6.13 -1.48
CA ILE A 193 -8.12 5.16 -2.52
C ILE A 193 -7.23 5.43 -3.73
N GLU A 194 -6.45 4.43 -4.13
CA GLU A 194 -5.72 4.45 -5.41
C GLU A 194 -6.56 3.74 -6.47
N ASP A 195 -7.28 4.51 -7.30
CA ASP A 195 -8.24 4.00 -8.29
C ASP A 195 -7.53 3.60 -9.60
N LEU A 196 -6.68 2.58 -9.48
CA LEU A 196 -6.05 1.93 -10.62
C LEU A 196 -7.08 1.10 -11.40
N LYS A 197 -7.32 1.49 -12.67
CA LYS A 197 -8.19 0.76 -13.58
C LYS A 197 -7.43 0.38 -14.83
N LEU A 198 -7.48 -0.91 -15.16
CA LEU A 198 -6.99 -1.45 -16.42
C LEU A 198 -8.16 -1.78 -17.36
N SER A 199 -7.91 -1.64 -18.65
CA SER A 199 -8.83 -2.09 -19.70
C SER A 199 -8.80 -3.62 -19.83
N PRO A 200 -9.76 -4.23 -20.56
CA PRO A 200 -9.69 -5.65 -20.88
C PRO A 200 -8.43 -6.07 -21.65
N LYS A 201 -7.69 -5.13 -22.23
CA LYS A 201 -6.40 -5.34 -22.92
C LYS A 201 -5.20 -5.00 -22.05
N ASP A 202 -5.40 -4.91 -20.73
CA ASP A 202 -4.40 -4.52 -19.73
C ASP A 202 -3.81 -3.11 -19.91
N GLU A 203 -4.51 -2.24 -20.62
CA GLU A 203 -4.10 -0.85 -20.78
C GLU A 203 -4.53 -0.01 -19.58
N ILE A 204 -3.66 0.87 -19.07
CA ILE A 204 -4.01 1.79 -17.98
C ILE A 204 -5.08 2.76 -18.46
N ILE A 205 -6.22 2.80 -17.75
CA ILE A 205 -7.34 3.73 -18.01
C ILE A 205 -7.35 4.88 -17.01
N SER A 206 -7.01 4.59 -15.76
CA SER A 206 -7.08 5.56 -14.66
C SER A 206 -6.08 5.16 -13.58
N ASN A 207 -5.48 6.17 -12.97
CA ASN A 207 -4.68 6.05 -11.76
C ASN A 207 -4.87 7.32 -10.92
N ILE A 208 -6.12 7.54 -10.49
CA ILE A 208 -6.52 8.72 -9.73
C ILE A 208 -6.51 8.36 -8.24
N ARG A 209 -5.89 9.22 -7.44
CA ARG A 209 -5.95 9.11 -5.99
C ARG A 209 -7.13 9.90 -5.43
N TYR A 210 -7.90 9.28 -4.56
CA TYR A 210 -8.98 9.93 -3.82
C TYR A 210 -8.67 9.92 -2.33
N ASP A 211 -8.82 11.07 -1.66
CA ASP A 211 -8.86 11.13 -0.20
C ASP A 211 -10.26 11.58 0.24
N LEU A 212 -10.96 10.66 0.91
CA LEU A 212 -12.33 10.84 1.36
C LEU A 212 -12.39 11.04 2.86
N THR A 213 -13.18 12.00 3.33
CA THR A 213 -13.44 12.23 4.76
C THR A 213 -14.92 12.07 5.06
N PRO A 214 -15.30 11.46 6.19
CA PRO A 214 -16.71 11.34 6.54
C PRO A 214 -17.23 12.68 7.08
N LYS A 215 -18.41 13.11 6.63
CA LYS A 215 -19.15 14.26 7.19
C LYS A 215 -19.62 13.98 8.62
N ASN A 216 -20.08 12.75 8.84
CA ASN A 216 -20.60 12.27 10.11
C ASN A 216 -19.56 11.38 10.83
N LYS A 217 -19.75 11.10 12.11
CA LYS A 217 -18.88 10.15 12.83
C LYS A 217 -19.07 8.74 12.24
N THR A 218 -18.01 8.17 11.68
CA THR A 218 -18.02 6.81 11.11
C THR A 218 -17.07 5.91 11.89
N ASP A 219 -17.55 4.73 12.28
CA ASP A 219 -16.76 3.72 12.98
C ASP A 219 -15.99 2.83 11.99
N ILE A 220 -14.72 2.52 12.26
CA ILE A 220 -13.90 1.62 11.46
C ILE A 220 -14.47 0.20 11.38
N LEU A 221 -15.29 -0.20 12.37
CA LEU A 221 -15.95 -1.50 12.41
C LEU A 221 -17.10 -1.61 11.40
N SER A 222 -17.60 -0.49 10.83
CA SER A 222 -18.60 -0.54 9.75
C SER A 222 -18.02 -0.97 8.40
N PHE A 223 -16.70 -1.04 8.28
CA PHE A 223 -16.01 -1.53 7.08
C PHE A 223 -15.60 -2.98 7.26
N SER A 224 -15.64 -3.79 6.22
CA SER A 224 -15.05 -5.13 6.28
C SER A 224 -13.52 -5.06 6.41
N ASN A 225 -12.91 -6.21 6.70
CA ASN A 225 -11.45 -6.36 6.75
C ASN A 225 -10.87 -6.94 5.45
N ILE A 226 -11.67 -7.14 4.40
CA ILE A 226 -11.27 -7.80 3.15
C ILE A 226 -11.23 -6.73 2.06
N GLY A 227 -10.12 -6.61 1.33
CA GLY A 227 -9.97 -5.61 0.26
C GLY A 227 -9.91 -4.16 0.76
N ILE A 228 -9.83 -3.96 2.07
CA ILE A 228 -9.71 -2.67 2.74
C ILE A 228 -8.63 -2.79 3.80
N PHE A 229 -7.59 -1.98 3.64
CA PHE A 229 -6.47 -1.87 4.55
C PHE A 229 -6.83 -0.93 5.70
N LYS A 230 -6.73 -1.41 6.94
CA LYS A 230 -6.98 -0.62 8.14
C LYS A 230 -5.67 -0.31 8.84
N GLN A 231 -5.52 0.94 9.27
CA GLN A 231 -4.31 1.37 9.96
C GLN A 231 -4.10 0.56 11.24
N VAL A 232 -2.88 0.07 11.42
CA VAL A 232 -2.42 -0.57 12.65
C VAL A 232 -1.83 0.51 13.53
N LYS A 233 -2.28 0.59 14.79
CA LYS A 233 -1.66 1.50 15.75
C LYS A 233 -0.27 1.02 16.09
N LEU A 234 0.71 1.83 15.76
CA LEU A 234 2.07 1.64 16.22
C LEU A 234 2.16 2.06 17.70
N PRO A 235 2.93 1.34 18.54
CA PRO A 235 3.28 1.84 19.86
C PRO A 235 3.89 3.23 19.72
N LYS A 236 3.50 4.17 20.60
CA LYS A 236 4.25 5.42 20.71
C LYS A 236 5.60 5.06 21.32
N ASN A 237 6.68 5.29 20.57
CA ASN A 237 8.05 5.27 21.11
C ASN A 237 8.18 6.28 22.25
#